data_AF-A0A6S6W997-F1
#
_entry.id   AF-A0A6S6W997-F1
#
_cell.length_a   1.000
_cell.length_b   1.000
_cell.length_c   1.000
_cell.angle_alpha   90.00
_cell.angle_beta   90.00
_cell.angle_gamma   90.00
#
_symmetry.space_group_name_H-M   'P 1'
#
loop_
_entity.id
_entity.type
_entity.pdbx_description
1 polymer ?
#
loop_
_entity_poly.entity_id
_entity_poly.type
_entity_poly.pdbx_seq_one_letter_code
_entity_poly.pdbx_strand_id
1 'polypeptide(L)'
;MATQFLRATARAGLRTNMATASRGFQTSAVLKQDTVVAAPVRKPVGAFRGGLFGFLLGATTSGAGMYYYVIDEYRVSNQLLTEDIYALQSAVQRIEGYVRTLEDKVDAKKR
;
A
#
# COMPACT_ATOMS: atom_id res chain seq x y z
N MET A 1 -47.63 -9.50 12.46
CA MET A 1 -48.75 -8.77 13.09
C MET A 1 -49.25 -9.63 14.25
N ALA A 2 -48.97 -9.19 15.49
CA ALA A 2 -49.62 -9.50 16.78
C ALA A 2 -50.06 -10.97 17.07
N THR A 3 -49.87 -11.55 18.24
CA THR A 3 -50.31 -11.01 19.53
C THR A 3 -49.85 -11.97 20.63
N GLN A 4 -49.55 -11.38 21.79
CA GLN A 4 -49.17 -12.04 23.04
C GLN A 4 -50.34 -12.84 23.64
N PHE A 5 -50.05 -14.01 24.23
CA PHE A 5 -50.98 -14.69 25.14
C PHE A 5 -50.40 -14.76 26.56
N LEU A 6 -50.86 -13.80 27.36
CA LEU A 6 -51.33 -13.91 28.75
C LEU A 6 -50.91 -15.17 29.55
N ARG A 7 -50.15 -14.95 30.63
CA ARG A 7 -50.24 -15.77 31.85
C ARG A 7 -50.68 -14.90 33.03
N ALA A 8 -51.68 -15.42 33.72
CA ALA A 8 -52.41 -14.77 34.79
C ALA A 8 -51.70 -14.91 36.15
N THR A 9 -51.70 -13.79 36.87
CA THR A 9 -51.97 -13.60 38.30
C THR A 9 -51.57 -14.69 39.31
N ALA A 10 -50.68 -14.31 40.23
CA ALA A 10 -50.79 -14.70 41.64
C ALA A 10 -50.68 -13.43 42.49
N ARG A 11 -51.77 -13.12 43.22
CA ARG A 11 -51.85 -12.05 44.21
C ARG A 11 -51.15 -12.51 45.48
N ALA A 12 -50.20 -11.75 45.97
CA ALA A 12 -49.66 -11.93 47.31
C ALA A 12 -49.57 -10.57 48.03
N GLY A 13 -50.46 -10.41 49.01
CA GLY A 13 -50.24 -9.63 50.23
C GLY A 13 -49.95 -8.13 50.08
N LEU A 14 -51.00 -7.32 50.20
CA LEU A 14 -50.88 -5.92 50.57
C LEU A 14 -50.31 -5.83 52.00
N ARG A 15 -49.02 -5.49 52.15
CA ARG A 15 -48.48 -4.97 53.39
C ARG A 15 -48.28 -3.47 53.22
N THR A 16 -49.30 -2.71 53.57
CA THR A 16 -49.21 -1.26 53.74
C THR A 16 -48.36 -0.94 54.96
N ASN A 17 -47.04 -0.99 54.81
CA ASN A 17 -46.18 -0.24 55.71
C ASN A 17 -46.36 1.23 55.36
N MET A 18 -47.21 1.90 56.14
CA MET A 18 -47.37 3.34 56.11
C MET A 18 -46.09 3.97 56.66
N ALA A 19 -45.05 4.01 55.82
CA ALA A 19 -43.85 4.77 56.09
C ALA A 19 -44.25 6.25 56.06
N THR A 20 -44.20 6.89 57.22
CA THR A 20 -44.30 8.33 57.37
C THR A 20 -43.25 8.98 56.47
N ALA A 21 -43.68 9.54 55.34
CA ALA A 21 -42.81 10.32 54.46
C ALA A 21 -42.42 11.62 55.17
N SER A 22 -41.34 11.59 55.95
CA SER A 22 -40.66 12.79 56.39
C SER A 22 -40.18 13.52 55.13
N ARG A 23 -40.75 14.67 54.82
CA ARG A 23 -40.33 15.52 53.72
C ARG A 23 -38.89 15.97 53.98
N GLY A 24 -37.91 15.31 53.37
CA GLY A 24 -36.51 15.71 53.40
C GLY A 24 -36.29 16.91 52.49
N PHE A 25 -35.58 17.92 52.99
CA PHE A 25 -35.10 19.02 52.17
C PHE A 25 -34.02 18.49 51.22
N GLN A 26 -34.31 18.52 49.91
CA GLN A 26 -33.35 18.22 48.85
C GLN A 26 -32.50 19.48 48.63
N THR A 27 -31.24 19.46 49.04
CA THR A 27 -30.27 20.47 48.62
C THR A 27 -29.78 20.04 47.23
N SER A 28 -30.03 20.84 46.18
CA SER A 28 -29.43 20.57 44.89
C SER A 28 -27.91 20.53 45.02
N ALA A 29 -27.27 19.54 44.41
CA ALA A 29 -25.81 19.50 44.34
C ALA A 29 -25.32 20.77 43.63
N VAL A 30 -24.41 21.50 44.26
CA VAL A 30 -23.72 22.62 43.62
C VAL A 30 -22.91 22.02 42.47
N LEU A 31 -23.36 22.24 41.24
CA LEU A 31 -22.53 22.06 40.05
C LEU A 31 -21.41 23.10 40.16
N LYS A 32 -20.26 22.68 40.70
CA LYS A 32 -19.02 23.42 40.52
C LYS A 32 -18.81 23.45 39.01
N GLN A 33 -18.78 24.64 38.44
CA GLN A 33 -18.26 24.85 37.09
C GLN A 33 -16.87 24.23 37.12
N ASP A 34 -16.70 23.06 36.49
CA ASP A 34 -15.37 22.56 36.20
C ASP A 34 -14.71 23.70 35.43
N THR A 35 -13.73 24.33 36.07
CA THR A 35 -12.82 25.18 35.34
C THR A 35 -12.22 24.24 34.31
N VAL A 36 -12.69 24.38 33.07
CA VAL A 36 -12.14 23.66 31.93
C VAL A 36 -10.70 24.13 31.86
N VAL A 37 -9.82 23.42 32.57
CA VAL A 37 -8.39 23.47 32.34
C VAL A 37 -8.27 22.94 30.94
N ALA A 38 -8.23 23.86 29.97
CA ALA A 38 -8.10 23.53 28.56
C ALA A 38 -6.94 22.54 28.46
N ALA A 39 -7.26 21.31 28.05
CA ALA A 39 -6.26 20.27 27.92
C ALA A 39 -5.12 20.82 27.06
N PRO A 40 -3.84 20.62 27.45
CA PRO A 40 -2.73 21.24 26.76
C PRO A 40 -2.79 20.85 25.28
N VAL A 41 -2.95 21.86 24.42
CA VAL A 41 -3.04 21.69 22.96
C VAL A 41 -1.69 21.17 22.47
N ARG A 42 -1.56 19.84 22.38
CA ARG A 42 -0.37 19.19 21.82
C ARG A 42 -0.34 19.51 20.33
N LYS A 43 0.55 20.41 19.93
CA LYS A 43 0.80 20.72 18.52
C LYS A 43 1.17 19.42 17.79
N PRO A 44 0.50 19.06 16.68
CA PRO A 44 0.68 17.80 15.99
C PRO A 44 1.99 17.77 15.18
N VAL A 45 3.12 17.94 15.85
CA VAL A 45 4.45 17.91 15.22
C VAL A 45 4.89 16.50 14.84
N GLY A 46 4.20 15.46 15.32
CA GLY A 46 4.52 14.06 15.03
C GLY A 46 4.12 13.60 13.62
N ALA A 47 2.96 14.05 13.12
CA ALA A 47 2.45 13.62 11.81
C ALA A 47 3.32 14.14 10.64
N PHE A 48 3.77 15.39 10.72
CA PHE A 48 4.67 15.97 9.71
C PHE A 48 6.08 15.35 9.74
N ARG A 49 6.59 15.01 10.93
CA ARG A 49 7.91 14.35 11.07
C ARG A 49 7.89 12.93 10.52
N GLY A 50 6.82 12.17 10.76
CA GLY A 50 6.66 10.83 10.21
C GLY A 50 6.35 10.83 8.70
N GLY A 51 5.50 11.76 8.24
CA GLY A 51 5.14 11.87 6.84
C GLY A 51 6.31 12.26 5.93
N LEU A 52 7.08 13.29 6.31
CA LEU A 52 8.25 13.71 5.53
C LEU A 52 9.36 12.65 5.56
N PHE A 53 9.62 12.04 6.72
CA PHE A 53 10.62 10.99 6.84
C PHE A 53 10.22 9.73 6.07
N GLY A 54 8.97 9.30 6.18
CA GLY A 54 8.44 8.17 5.42
C GLY A 54 8.41 8.44 3.91
N PHE A 55 8.08 9.66 3.50
CA PHE A 55 8.14 10.08 2.10
C PHE A 55 9.56 10.01 1.55
N LEU A 56 10.54 10.60 2.27
CA LEU A 56 11.94 10.57 1.85
C LEU A 56 12.47 9.14 1.81
N LEU A 57 12.21 8.35 2.85
CA LEU A 57 12.61 6.94 2.90
C LEU A 57 11.99 6.12 1.76
N GLY A 58 10.70 6.33 1.47
CA GLY A 58 10.01 5.72 0.35
C GLY A 58 10.57 6.15 -0.99
N ALA A 59 10.79 7.45 -1.21
CA ALA A 59 11.35 8.00 -2.44
C ALA A 59 12.77 7.49 -2.69
N THR A 60 13.63 7.43 -1.66
CA THR A 60 14.98 6.86 -1.76
C THR A 60 14.93 5.37 -2.07
N THR A 61 14.04 4.60 -1.42
CA THR A 61 13.90 3.17 -1.67
C THR A 61 13.41 2.89 -3.08
N SER A 62 12.38 3.60 -3.55
CA SER A 62 11.87 3.49 -4.92
C SER A 62 12.92 3.92 -5.96
N GLY A 63 13.66 5.01 -5.68
CA GLY A 63 14.75 5.48 -6.54
C GLY A 63 15.91 4.49 -6.62
N ALA A 64 16.29 3.88 -5.49
CA ALA A 64 17.31 2.82 -5.46
C ALA A 64 16.84 1.58 -6.23
N GLY A 65 15.58 1.15 -6.04
CA GLY A 65 15.00 0.03 -6.77
C GLY A 65 15.00 0.26 -8.29
N MET A 66 14.59 1.46 -8.73
CA MET A 66 14.68 1.86 -10.14
C MET A 66 16.14 1.86 -10.64
N TYR A 67 17.07 2.42 -9.87
CA TYR A 67 18.48 2.49 -10.24
C TYR A 67 19.10 1.10 -10.48
N TYR A 68 18.81 0.13 -9.60
CA TYR A 68 19.29 -1.25 -9.77
C TYR A 68 18.64 -1.93 -10.98
N TYR A 69 17.32 -1.76 -11.16
CA TYR A 69 16.61 -2.35 -12.30
C TYR A 69 17.13 -1.82 -13.64
N VAL A 70 17.31 -0.51 -13.76
CA VAL A 70 17.79 0.12 -14.99
C VAL A 70 19.22 -0.32 -15.31
N ILE A 71 20.09 -0.48 -14.31
CA ILE A 71 21.47 -0.98 -14.53
C ILE A 71 21.49 -2.39 -15.11
N ASP A 72 20.61 -3.29 -14.65
CA ASP A 72 20.54 -4.64 -15.18
C ASP A 72 20.09 -4.64 -16.65
N GLU A 73 19.10 -3.83 -17.00
CA GLU A 73 18.63 -3.68 -18.39
C GLU A 73 19.73 -3.10 -19.32
N TYR A 74 20.54 -2.15 -18.81
CA TYR A 74 21.70 -1.64 -19.53
C TYR A 74 22.80 -2.69 -19.74
N ARG A 75 22.99 -3.61 -18.79
CA ARG A 75 23.96 -4.70 -18.92
C ARG A 75 23.53 -5.75 -19.95
N VAL A 76 22.24 -6.09 -19.97
CA VAL A 76 21.68 -7.04 -20.94
C VAL A 76 21.79 -6.49 -22.38
N SER A 77 21.57 -5.19 -22.58
CA SER A 77 21.69 -4.57 -23.91
C SER A 77 23.13 -4.48 -24.42
N ASN A 78 24.13 -4.32 -23.53
CA ASN A 78 25.54 -4.28 -23.93
C ASN A 78 26.10 -5.67 -24.31
N GLN A 79 25.54 -6.75 -23.75
CA GLN A 79 25.89 -8.11 -24.18
C GLN A 79 25.36 -8.42 -25.59
N LEU A 80 24.16 -7.94 -25.92
CA LEU A 80 23.56 -8.09 -27.24
C LEU A 80 24.36 -7.39 -28.35
N LEU A 81 25.00 -6.25 -28.07
CA LEU A 81 25.89 -5.56 -29.01
C LEU A 81 27.16 -6.36 -29.34
N THR A 82 27.64 -7.19 -28.41
CA THR A 82 28.85 -8.00 -28.64
C THR A 82 28.51 -9.26 -29.44
N GLU A 83 27.34 -9.85 -29.19
CA GLU A 83 26.82 -11.00 -29.93
C GLU A 83 26.54 -10.65 -31.40
N ASP A 84 25.96 -9.49 -31.67
CA ASP A 84 25.65 -9.04 -33.05
C ASP A 84 26.91 -8.84 -33.91
N ILE A 85 28.02 -8.35 -33.32
CA ILE A 85 29.30 -8.21 -34.04
C ILE A 85 29.81 -9.58 -34.53
N TYR A 86 29.73 -10.62 -33.70
CA TYR A 86 30.13 -11.97 -34.11
C TYR A 86 29.15 -12.57 -35.13
N ALA A 87 27.85 -12.30 -34.99
CA ALA A 87 26.85 -12.72 -35.97
C ALA A 87 27.12 -12.10 -37.35
N LEU A 88 27.41 -10.79 -37.40
CA LEU A 88 27.69 -10.06 -38.64
C LEU A 88 28.97 -10.57 -39.33
N GLN A 89 30.04 -10.83 -38.57
CA GLN A 89 31.26 -11.41 -39.14
C GLN A 89 31.01 -12.78 -39.78
N SER A 90 30.22 -13.64 -39.14
CA SER A 90 29.86 -14.95 -39.70
C SER A 90 29.02 -14.83 -40.98
N ALA A 91 28.14 -13.82 -41.05
CA ALA A 91 27.32 -13.57 -42.22
C ALA A 91 28.15 -13.07 -43.41
N VAL A 92 29.09 -12.16 -43.18
CA VAL A 92 30.01 -11.65 -44.22
C VAL A 92 30.86 -12.79 -44.79
N GLN A 93 31.46 -13.63 -43.95
CA GLN A 93 32.27 -14.77 -44.41
C GLN A 93 31.46 -15.76 -45.26
N ARG A 94 30.19 -16.01 -44.90
CA ARG A 94 29.30 -16.87 -45.69
C ARG A 94 28.97 -16.25 -47.05
N ILE A 95 28.68 -14.95 -47.09
CA ILE A 95 28.36 -14.23 -48.34
C ILE A 95 29.58 -14.21 -49.27
N GLU A 96 30.78 -13.89 -48.76
CA GLU A 96 32.02 -13.95 -49.54
C GLU A 96 32.25 -15.35 -50.12
N GLY A 97 31.99 -16.39 -49.33
CA GLY A 97 32.01 -17.77 -49.81
C GLY A 97 31.03 -18.01 -50.95
N TYR A 98 29.77 -17.59 -50.79
CA TYR A 98 28.76 -17.74 -51.84
C TYR A 98 29.13 -16.99 -53.12
N VAL A 99 29.62 -15.76 -53.01
CA VAL A 99 30.07 -14.95 -54.16
C VAL A 99 31.20 -15.65 -54.89
N ARG A 100 32.24 -16.12 -54.19
CA ARG A 100 33.33 -16.89 -54.82
C ARG A 100 32.81 -18.13 -55.54
N THR A 101 31.94 -18.91 -54.90
CA THR A 101 31.39 -20.09 -55.57
C THR A 101 30.51 -19.75 -56.78
N LEU A 102 29.88 -18.57 -56.79
CA LEU A 102 29.10 -18.06 -57.93
C LEU A 102 30.04 -17.62 -59.05
N GLU A 103 31.10 -16.88 -58.74
CA GLU A 103 32.15 -16.49 -59.69
C GLU A 103 32.77 -17.71 -60.37
N ASP A 104 33.20 -18.71 -59.58
CA ASP A 104 33.79 -19.95 -60.10
C ASP A 104 32.84 -20.70 -61.05
N LYS A 105 31.55 -20.76 -60.71
CA LYS A 105 30.52 -21.42 -61.54
C LYS A 105 30.24 -20.65 -62.82
N VAL A 106 30.23 -19.32 -62.78
CA VAL A 106 30.03 -18.48 -63.97
C VAL A 106 31.23 -18.60 -64.90
N ASP A 107 32.45 -18.55 -64.38
CA ASP A 107 33.68 -18.70 -65.16
C ASP A 107 33.80 -20.09 -65.78
N ALA A 108 33.44 -21.14 -65.03
CA ALA A 108 33.39 -22.51 -65.56
C ALA A 108 32.35 -22.70 -66.67
N LYS A 109 31.26 -21.93 -66.67
CA LYS A 109 30.21 -21.97 -67.70
C LYS A 109 30.54 -21.10 -68.92
N LYS A 110 31.46 -20.16 -68.77
CA LYS A 110 31.91 -19.24 -69.83
C LYS A 110 33.06 -19.80 -70.66
N ARG A 111 33.78 -20.80 -70.13
CA ARG A 111 34.72 -21.64 -70.89
C ARG A 111 34.01 -22.74 -71.65
#